data_AF-X1TE54-F1
#
_entry.id   AF-X1TE54-F1
#
_cell.length_a   1.000
_cell.length_b   1.000
_cell.length_c   1.000
_cell.angle_alpha   90.00
_cell.angle_beta   90.00
_cell.angle_gamma   90.00
#
_symmetry.space_group_name_H-M   'P 1'
#
loop_
_entity.id
_entity.type
_entity.pdbx_description
1 polymer ?
#
loop_
_entity_poly.entity_id
_entity_poly.type
_entity_poly.pdbx_seq_one_letter_code
_entity_poly.pdbx_strand_id
1 'polypeptide(L)'
;HPVANITRIELVDGSDVLFGMDGYECQGLNIYDRRVASMMHGEMQAGNHAFATFGIDFGRFLFDTELALDPAKFSNLVLKVTYDVDVCGGDDTVHYLQVLADVFDEKPVSPIGFLMSKEHWMGDLAQNAYEYVKLPTDFPLRQLLVRAFITDKEPWYTCVEARLDEDNLKRIPFDWEIENYQRIMKGVWLPVNESFCEYGMPGGSNIRYMTPTDYRAVMVAASGAQEDYFWTGGANRGGRFVVYGTAGGEMNGIAWGWLPHHC
;
A
#
# COMPACT_ATOMS: atom_id res chain seq x y z
N HIS A 1 -5.99 5.83 8.18
CA HIS A 1 -6.27 4.65 7.34
C HIS A 1 -5.65 3.44 8.02
N PRO A 2 -6.32 2.27 8.11
CA PRO A 2 -5.87 1.14 8.93
C PRO A 2 -4.50 0.56 8.55
N VAL A 3 -4.11 0.73 7.28
CA VAL A 3 -2.80 0.33 6.76
C VAL A 3 -1.65 1.08 7.43
N ALA A 4 -1.90 2.33 7.84
CA ALA A 4 -0.92 3.19 8.49
C ALA A 4 -0.52 2.69 9.89
N ASN A 5 -1.37 1.88 10.53
CA ASN A 5 -1.08 1.33 11.85
C ASN A 5 0.11 0.38 11.83
N ILE A 6 0.40 -0.25 10.69
CA ILE A 6 1.56 -1.12 10.57
C ILE A 6 2.73 -0.29 10.07
N THR A 7 3.59 0.12 10.99
CA THR A 7 4.77 0.93 10.68
C THR A 7 5.90 0.10 10.11
N ARG A 8 5.93 -1.22 10.41
CA ARG A 8 6.92 -2.14 9.83
C ARG A 8 6.49 -3.60 9.94
N ILE A 9 6.73 -4.36 8.88
CA ILE A 9 6.69 -5.83 8.87
C ILE A 9 8.06 -6.32 8.41
N GLU A 10 8.71 -7.18 9.21
CA GLU A 10 10.02 -7.72 8.91
C GLU A 10 10.08 -9.23 9.13
N LEU A 11 10.57 -9.95 8.13
CA LEU A 11 11.00 -11.34 8.28
C LEU A 11 12.53 -11.38 8.21
N VAL A 12 13.16 -11.82 9.29
CA VAL A 12 14.62 -11.84 9.40
C VAL A 12 15.15 -13.23 9.72
N ASP A 13 16.35 -13.54 9.24
CA ASP A 13 17.19 -14.63 9.75
C ASP A 13 18.47 -14.04 10.34
N GLY A 14 18.52 -13.87 11.67
CA GLY A 14 19.62 -13.16 12.32
C GLY A 14 19.72 -11.69 11.87
N SER A 15 20.75 -11.34 11.11
CA SER A 15 20.94 -10.00 10.53
C SER A 15 20.33 -9.84 9.14
N ASP A 16 19.95 -10.93 8.48
CA ASP A 16 19.51 -10.91 7.10
C ASP A 16 18.02 -10.62 7.03
N VAL A 17 17.65 -9.55 6.31
CA VAL A 17 16.26 -9.15 6.09
C VAL A 17 15.75 -9.81 4.81
N LEU A 18 14.81 -10.73 4.95
CA LEU A 18 14.19 -11.48 3.85
C LEU A 18 12.93 -10.78 3.34
N PHE A 19 12.21 -10.12 4.24
CA PHE A 19 11.10 -9.23 3.95
C PHE A 19 11.19 -8.01 4.86
N GLY A 20 10.91 -6.82 4.35
CA GLY A 20 10.99 -5.59 5.14
C GLY A 20 10.27 -4.43 4.48
N MET A 21 9.03 -4.16 4.88
CA MET A 21 8.17 -3.12 4.29
C MET A 21 7.27 -2.50 5.36
N ASP A 22 6.86 -1.25 5.19
CA ASP A 22 5.74 -0.67 5.96
C ASP A 22 4.38 -1.23 5.47
N GLY A 23 3.29 -0.92 6.18
CA GLY A 23 1.96 -1.38 5.80
C GLY A 23 1.52 -0.90 4.41
N TYR A 24 1.82 0.34 4.06
CA TYR A 24 1.45 0.96 2.78
C TYR A 24 2.17 0.32 1.61
N GLU A 25 3.47 0.13 1.74
CA GLU A 25 4.34 -0.55 0.79
C GLU A 25 3.90 -2.00 0.60
N CYS A 26 3.71 -2.74 1.69
CA CYS A 26 3.31 -4.15 1.65
C CYS A 26 1.98 -4.32 0.91
N GLN A 27 0.98 -3.49 1.25
CA GLN A 27 -0.30 -3.58 0.59
C GLN A 27 -0.26 -3.12 -0.86
N GLY A 28 0.49 -2.05 -1.16
CA GLY A 28 0.74 -1.61 -2.54
C GLY A 28 1.37 -2.73 -3.39
N LEU A 29 2.39 -3.41 -2.87
CA LEU A 29 3.00 -4.57 -3.51
C LEU A 29 1.98 -5.69 -3.76
N ASN A 30 1.18 -6.07 -2.75
CA ASN A 30 0.18 -7.12 -2.93
C ASN A 30 -0.83 -6.77 -4.03
N ILE A 31 -1.28 -5.51 -4.09
CA ILE A 31 -2.22 -5.05 -5.13
C ILE A 31 -1.57 -5.15 -6.52
N TYR A 32 -0.32 -4.71 -6.67
CA TYR A 32 0.39 -4.78 -7.95
C TYR A 32 0.67 -6.22 -8.40
N ASP A 33 1.07 -7.09 -7.48
CA ASP A 33 1.43 -8.48 -7.78
C ASP A 33 0.20 -9.34 -8.05
N ARG A 34 -0.81 -9.25 -7.18
CA ARG A 34 -2.03 -10.06 -7.25
C ARG A 34 -3.05 -9.49 -8.24
N ARG A 35 -2.90 -8.22 -8.65
CA ARG A 35 -3.81 -7.48 -9.54
C ARG A 35 -5.24 -7.46 -9.06
N VAL A 36 -5.43 -7.45 -7.75
CA VAL A 36 -6.72 -7.36 -7.08
C VAL A 36 -6.56 -6.51 -5.84
N ALA A 37 -7.60 -5.78 -5.45
CA ALA A 37 -7.60 -5.11 -4.17
C ALA A 37 -7.36 -6.14 -3.05
N SER A 38 -6.44 -5.84 -2.15
CA SER A 38 -6.31 -6.57 -0.89
C SER A 38 -7.54 -6.31 -0.02
N MET A 39 -7.85 -7.20 0.93
CA MET A 39 -8.98 -6.97 1.82
C MET A 39 -8.72 -5.71 2.66
N MET A 40 -9.60 -4.74 2.50
CA MET A 40 -9.64 -3.49 3.24
C MET A 40 -11.09 -3.23 3.58
N HIS A 41 -11.34 -3.03 4.85
CA HIS A 41 -12.67 -2.78 5.37
C HIS A 41 -12.57 -1.53 6.23
N GLY A 42 -12.99 -0.40 5.69
CA GLY A 42 -12.92 0.90 6.35
C GLY A 42 -14.23 1.27 7.04
N GLU A 43 -14.74 0.41 7.94
CA GLU A 43 -15.91 0.77 8.76
C GLU A 43 -15.48 1.56 10.00
N MET A 44 -15.48 2.88 9.88
CA MET A 44 -15.09 3.83 10.94
C MET A 44 -16.31 4.31 11.73
N GLN A 45 -17.25 3.41 12.02
CA GLN A 45 -18.43 3.68 12.83
C GLN A 45 -18.28 3.10 14.22
N ALA A 46 -18.90 3.75 15.21
CA ALA A 46 -18.93 3.26 16.57
C ALA A 46 -19.55 1.85 16.64
N GLY A 47 -18.78 0.89 17.15
CA GLY A 47 -19.20 -0.51 17.29
C GLY A 47 -18.88 -1.41 16.09
N ASN A 48 -18.32 -0.85 15.01
CA ASN A 48 -17.81 -1.62 13.87
C ASN A 48 -16.28 -1.74 13.94
N HIS A 49 -15.69 -2.38 12.92
CA HIS A 49 -14.27 -2.69 12.88
C HIS A 49 -13.65 -2.25 11.56
N ALA A 50 -12.48 -1.64 11.63
CA ALA A 50 -11.64 -1.48 10.47
C ALA A 50 -10.67 -2.67 10.33
N PHE A 51 -10.51 -3.20 9.12
CA PHE A 51 -9.58 -4.30 8.82
C PHE A 51 -8.68 -3.97 7.63
N ALA A 52 -7.41 -4.39 7.72
CA ALA A 52 -6.48 -4.42 6.61
C ALA A 52 -5.71 -5.75 6.62
N THR A 53 -5.48 -6.30 5.43
CA THR A 53 -4.61 -7.47 5.25
C THR A 53 -3.29 -7.09 4.61
N PHE A 54 -2.22 -7.74 5.06
CA PHE A 54 -0.85 -7.56 4.59
C PHE A 54 -0.28 -8.94 4.22
N GLY A 55 0.01 -9.14 2.94
CA GLY A 55 0.51 -10.40 2.40
C GLY A 55 2.03 -10.42 2.30
N ILE A 56 2.64 -11.48 2.83
CA ILE A 56 4.06 -11.78 2.60
C ILE A 56 4.13 -12.92 1.57
N ASP A 57 4.27 -12.56 0.31
CA ASP A 57 4.20 -13.49 -0.82
C ASP A 57 5.60 -14.06 -1.15
N PHE A 58 5.87 -15.30 -0.75
CA PHE A 58 7.15 -15.99 -1.00
C PHE A 58 7.28 -16.60 -2.41
N GLY A 59 6.18 -16.68 -3.15
CA GLY A 59 6.08 -17.32 -4.46
C GLY A 59 5.39 -16.44 -5.50
N ARG A 60 5.33 -16.89 -6.75
CA ARG A 60 4.65 -16.14 -7.83
C ARG A 60 3.13 -16.13 -7.66
N PHE A 61 2.60 -17.15 -7.01
CA PHE A 61 1.18 -17.36 -6.72
C PHE A 61 1.06 -18.26 -5.49
N LEU A 62 -0.15 -18.34 -4.92
CA LEU A 62 -0.42 -19.21 -3.77
C LEU A 62 -0.14 -20.69 -4.11
N PHE A 63 0.62 -21.37 -3.25
CA PHE A 63 1.10 -22.74 -3.44
C PHE A 63 2.05 -22.95 -4.65
N ASP A 64 2.85 -21.96 -5.00
CA ASP A 64 3.99 -22.12 -5.92
C ASP A 64 4.99 -23.16 -5.36
N THR A 65 5.13 -24.29 -6.04
CA THR A 65 5.97 -25.41 -5.56
C THR A 65 7.46 -25.21 -5.84
N GLU A 66 7.81 -24.27 -6.73
CA GLU A 66 9.21 -23.96 -7.06
C GLU A 66 9.75 -22.83 -6.19
N LEU A 67 8.94 -21.79 -5.96
CA LEU A 67 9.29 -20.63 -5.17
C LEU A 67 8.42 -20.54 -3.92
N ALA A 68 8.96 -20.96 -2.79
CA ALA A 68 8.31 -20.91 -1.48
C ALA A 68 9.35 -20.88 -0.37
N LEU A 69 9.01 -20.24 0.75
CA LEU A 69 9.87 -20.24 1.92
C LEU A 69 9.92 -21.64 2.53
N ASP A 70 11.14 -22.15 2.73
CA ASP A 70 11.40 -23.36 3.51
C ASP A 70 12.07 -22.95 4.83
N PRO A 71 11.31 -22.84 5.94
CA PRO A 71 11.86 -22.40 7.22
C PRO A 71 13.01 -23.26 7.75
N ALA A 72 13.10 -24.53 7.35
CA ALA A 72 14.15 -25.44 7.79
C ALA A 72 15.53 -25.09 7.23
N LYS A 73 15.61 -24.23 6.20
CA LYS A 73 16.87 -23.73 5.64
C LYS A 73 17.45 -22.53 6.40
N PHE A 74 16.75 -22.01 7.41
CA PHE A 74 17.13 -20.84 8.18
C PHE A 74 17.43 -21.22 9.63
N SER A 75 18.32 -20.47 10.29
CA SER A 75 18.76 -20.81 11.65
C SER A 75 18.00 -20.06 12.74
N ASN A 76 17.49 -18.87 12.43
CA ASN A 76 16.84 -17.96 13.36
C ASN A 76 15.79 -17.10 12.65
N LEU A 77 14.85 -17.76 11.96
CA LEU A 77 13.77 -17.10 11.26
C LEU A 77 12.77 -16.47 12.25
N VAL A 78 12.59 -15.14 12.18
CA VAL A 78 11.72 -14.38 13.07
C VAL A 78 10.87 -13.40 12.28
N LEU A 79 9.55 -13.43 12.50
CA LEU A 79 8.62 -12.41 12.04
C LEU A 79 8.49 -11.33 13.14
N LYS A 80 8.74 -10.07 12.76
CA LYS A 80 8.57 -8.89 13.59
C LYS A 80 7.49 -8.00 12.97
N VAL A 81 6.54 -7.56 13.78
CA VAL A 81 5.51 -6.60 13.36
C VAL A 81 5.53 -5.44 14.35
N THR A 82 5.79 -4.25 13.83
CA THR A 82 5.75 -2.99 14.57
C THR A 82 4.48 -2.26 14.18
N TYR A 83 3.75 -1.77 15.17
CA TYR A 83 2.51 -1.06 14.96
C TYR A 83 2.40 0.19 15.84
N ASP A 84 1.59 1.13 15.39
CA ASP A 84 1.15 2.30 16.13
C ASP A 84 -0.38 2.37 16.05
N VAL A 85 -1.04 2.34 17.21
CA VAL A 85 -2.51 2.30 17.31
C VAL A 85 -3.15 3.64 16.96
N ASP A 86 -2.43 4.74 17.18
CA ASP A 86 -2.98 6.09 17.12
C ASP A 86 -3.05 6.64 15.68
N VAL A 87 -2.41 5.98 14.71
CA VAL A 87 -2.31 6.46 13.33
C VAL A 87 -3.57 6.19 12.49
N CYS A 88 -4.42 5.23 12.90
CA CYS A 88 -5.60 4.83 12.12
C CYS A 88 -6.60 5.98 11.91
N GLY A 89 -6.67 6.91 12.87
CA GLY A 89 -7.72 7.93 12.97
C GLY A 89 -9.04 7.41 13.52
N GLY A 90 -9.04 6.23 14.15
CA GLY A 90 -10.18 5.67 14.88
C GLY A 90 -9.99 5.81 16.40
N ASP A 91 -11.08 6.12 17.12
CA ASP A 91 -11.11 6.19 18.59
C ASP A 91 -11.36 4.79 19.19
N ASP A 92 -10.54 3.82 18.79
CA ASP A 92 -10.72 2.41 19.16
C ASP A 92 -10.05 2.08 20.51
N THR A 93 -10.69 1.25 21.32
CA THR A 93 -10.13 0.75 22.58
C THR A 93 -9.58 -0.67 22.48
N VAL A 94 -9.79 -1.35 21.34
CA VAL A 94 -9.42 -2.75 21.15
C VAL A 94 -8.81 -2.94 19.76
N HIS A 95 -7.62 -3.55 19.72
CA HIS A 95 -6.92 -3.87 18.49
C HIS A 95 -6.61 -5.37 18.42
N TYR A 96 -6.63 -5.92 17.21
CA TYR A 96 -6.31 -7.32 16.95
C TYR A 96 -5.22 -7.42 15.88
N LEU A 97 -4.25 -8.30 16.11
CA LEU A 97 -3.27 -8.70 15.11
C LEU A 97 -3.34 -10.23 15.00
N GLN A 98 -3.57 -10.73 13.80
CA GLN A 98 -3.56 -12.15 13.50
C GLN A 98 -2.55 -12.43 12.40
N VAL A 99 -1.73 -13.46 12.62
CA VAL A 99 -0.79 -13.97 11.61
C VAL A 99 -1.30 -15.35 11.17
N LEU A 100 -1.52 -15.49 9.88
CA LEU A 100 -1.93 -16.73 9.24
C LEU A 100 -0.84 -17.14 8.24
N ALA A 101 -0.62 -18.45 8.09
CA ALA A 101 0.35 -18.99 7.16
C ALA A 101 -0.30 -20.11 6.33
N ASP A 102 -0.21 -19.98 5.01
CA ASP A 102 -0.55 -21.06 4.09
C ASP A 102 0.66 -21.98 3.92
N VAL A 103 0.52 -23.23 4.35
CA VAL A 103 1.62 -24.22 4.40
C VAL A 103 1.30 -25.45 3.54
N PHE A 104 2.35 -26.07 3.00
CA PHE A 104 2.24 -27.38 2.36
C PHE A 104 2.22 -28.46 3.45
N ASP A 105 1.12 -29.22 3.53
CA ASP A 105 0.98 -30.31 4.51
C ASP A 105 1.23 -31.69 3.86
N GLU A 106 0.31 -32.16 3.02
CA GLU A 106 0.33 -33.54 2.50
C GLU A 106 1.28 -33.76 1.31
N LYS A 107 1.76 -32.69 0.67
CA LYS A 107 2.61 -32.77 -0.51
C LYS A 107 3.99 -32.19 -0.19
N PRO A 108 5.02 -33.04 -0.01
CA PRO A 108 6.37 -32.52 0.16
C PRO A 108 6.77 -31.79 -1.14
N VAL A 109 7.18 -30.55 -0.96
CA VAL A 109 7.78 -29.73 -2.02
C VAL A 109 9.25 -29.51 -1.68
N SER A 110 10.05 -29.22 -2.70
CA SER A 110 11.46 -28.87 -2.51
C SER A 110 11.72 -27.55 -3.23
N PRO A 111 11.34 -26.42 -2.61
CA PRO A 111 11.47 -25.12 -3.24
C PRO A 111 12.94 -24.84 -3.58
N ILE A 112 13.17 -24.30 -4.78
CA ILE A 112 14.51 -23.93 -5.27
C ILE A 112 14.93 -22.53 -4.79
N GLY A 113 13.98 -21.76 -4.26
CA GLY A 113 14.18 -20.42 -3.72
C GLY A 113 12.86 -19.82 -3.26
N PHE A 114 12.84 -18.52 -3.04
CA PHE A 114 11.64 -17.76 -2.72
C PHE A 114 11.84 -16.30 -3.14
N LEU A 115 10.77 -15.53 -3.16
CA LEU A 115 10.80 -14.10 -3.45
C LEU A 115 11.04 -13.30 -2.18
N MET A 116 11.96 -12.35 -2.26
CA MET A 116 12.20 -11.36 -1.21
C MET A 116 11.58 -10.02 -1.63
N SER A 117 11.09 -9.27 -0.65
CA SER A 117 10.57 -7.92 -0.87
C SER A 117 11.01 -7.02 0.27
N LYS A 118 11.84 -6.03 -0.04
CA LYS A 118 12.44 -5.15 0.95
C LYS A 118 12.50 -3.73 0.41
N GLU A 119 12.24 -2.76 1.27
CA GLU A 119 12.64 -1.38 1.04
C GLU A 119 14.16 -1.36 0.85
N HIS A 120 14.60 -0.78 -0.26
CA HIS A 120 16.03 -0.69 -0.59
C HIS A 120 16.60 0.70 -0.27
N TRP A 121 15.79 1.74 -0.41
CA TRP A 121 16.18 3.12 -0.15
C TRP A 121 14.96 3.95 0.23
N MET A 122 15.15 4.79 1.24
CA MET A 122 14.21 5.83 1.65
C MET A 122 15.02 7.11 1.93
N GLY A 123 14.52 8.25 1.46
CA GLY A 123 15.13 9.54 1.70
C GLY A 123 14.39 10.67 1.00
N ASP A 124 14.78 11.89 1.34
CA ASP A 124 14.22 13.10 0.72
C ASP A 124 14.92 13.40 -0.60
N LEU A 125 14.15 13.80 -1.61
CA LEU A 125 14.68 14.27 -2.88
C LEU A 125 14.88 15.79 -2.85
N ALA A 126 16.08 16.24 -3.24
CA ALA A 126 16.34 17.66 -3.41
C ALA A 126 15.63 18.21 -4.67
N GLN A 127 15.14 19.44 -4.59
CA GLN A 127 14.44 20.07 -5.71
C GLN A 127 15.37 20.22 -6.92
N ASN A 128 14.87 19.86 -8.11
CA ASN A 128 15.60 19.92 -9.39
C ASN A 128 16.94 19.15 -9.38
N ALA A 129 17.01 18.07 -8.61
CA ALA A 129 18.19 17.22 -8.51
C ALA A 129 17.83 15.75 -8.74
N TYR A 130 18.84 14.96 -9.11
CA TYR A 130 18.75 13.51 -9.17
C TYR A 130 19.43 12.91 -7.96
N GLU A 131 18.78 11.91 -7.36
CA GLU A 131 19.38 11.05 -6.35
C GLU A 131 19.80 9.74 -7.01
N TYR A 132 21.03 9.30 -6.74
CA TYR A 132 21.61 8.11 -7.37
C TYR A 132 21.65 6.95 -6.37
N VAL A 133 20.70 6.04 -6.52
CA VAL A 133 20.59 4.85 -5.67
C VAL A 133 21.27 3.66 -6.34
N LYS A 134 22.28 3.08 -5.69
CA LYS A 134 22.91 1.84 -6.15
C LYS A 134 22.01 0.66 -5.80
N LEU A 135 21.55 -0.08 -6.81
CA LEU A 135 20.77 -1.30 -6.61
C LEU A 135 21.66 -2.48 -6.19
N PRO A 136 21.09 -3.45 -5.44
CA PRO A 136 21.86 -4.60 -5.01
C PRO A 136 22.06 -5.58 -6.18
N THR A 137 23.18 -6.30 -6.15
CA THR A 137 23.61 -7.23 -7.22
C THR A 137 23.75 -8.67 -6.74
N ASP A 138 23.30 -8.94 -5.52
CA ASP A 138 23.34 -10.24 -4.85
C ASP A 138 22.30 -11.21 -5.46
N PHE A 139 21.12 -10.71 -5.80
CA PHE A 139 20.04 -11.49 -6.40
C PHE A 139 19.44 -10.83 -7.65
N PRO A 140 18.85 -11.61 -8.58
CA PRO A 140 18.10 -11.05 -9.69
C PRO A 140 16.92 -10.21 -9.21
N LEU A 141 16.84 -8.96 -9.70
CA LEU A 141 15.71 -8.07 -9.43
C LEU A 141 14.55 -8.41 -10.38
N ARG A 142 13.42 -8.80 -9.81
CA ARG A 142 12.19 -9.07 -10.58
C ARG A 142 11.36 -7.81 -10.81
N GLN A 143 11.31 -6.94 -9.81
CA GLN A 143 10.39 -5.81 -9.77
C GLN A 143 11.01 -4.67 -8.97
N LEU A 144 10.80 -3.45 -9.44
CA LEU A 144 11.13 -2.22 -8.74
C LEU A 144 9.85 -1.41 -8.62
N LEU A 145 9.51 -1.00 -7.40
CA LEU A 145 8.43 -0.08 -7.14
C LEU A 145 9.05 1.21 -6.60
N VAL A 146 8.69 2.34 -7.23
CA VAL A 146 9.08 3.67 -6.77
C VAL A 146 7.85 4.32 -6.16
N ARG A 147 7.91 4.60 -4.85
CA ARG A 147 6.87 5.30 -4.12
C ARG A 147 7.34 6.71 -3.83
N ALA A 148 6.71 7.67 -4.49
CA ALA A 148 6.95 9.08 -4.30
C ALA A 148 5.83 9.62 -3.41
N PHE A 149 6.12 9.78 -2.11
CA PHE A 149 5.10 10.04 -1.10
C PHE A 149 5.26 11.43 -0.50
N ILE A 150 4.22 12.25 -0.64
CA ILE A 150 3.99 13.44 0.18
C ILE A 150 2.49 13.53 0.43
N THR A 151 2.13 13.71 1.70
CA THR A 151 0.74 13.91 2.11
C THR A 151 0.08 15.05 1.33
N ASP A 152 -1.14 14.81 0.83
CA ASP A 152 -1.97 15.76 0.08
C ASP A 152 -1.44 16.13 -1.31
N LYS A 153 -0.49 15.35 -1.85
CA LYS A 153 0.12 15.60 -3.15
C LYS A 153 0.00 14.40 -4.07
N GLU A 154 0.08 14.70 -5.37
CA GLU A 154 0.23 13.68 -6.38
C GLU A 154 1.66 13.11 -6.39
N PRO A 155 1.88 11.86 -6.85
CA PRO A 155 3.17 11.19 -6.66
C PRO A 155 4.32 11.91 -7.39
N TRP A 156 4.04 12.44 -8.58
CA TRP A 156 5.02 13.20 -9.37
C TRP A 156 5.34 14.59 -8.79
N TYR A 157 4.72 14.99 -7.68
CA TYR A 157 5.06 16.24 -7.00
C TYR A 157 6.48 16.20 -6.40
N THR A 158 6.92 15.04 -5.92
CA THR A 158 8.26 14.88 -5.33
C THR A 158 9.24 14.15 -6.25
N CYS A 159 8.77 13.19 -7.04
CA CYS A 159 9.60 12.45 -8.00
C CYS A 159 8.99 12.56 -9.40
N VAL A 160 9.55 13.45 -10.22
CA VAL A 160 9.03 13.69 -11.59
C VAL A 160 9.46 12.58 -12.54
N GLU A 161 10.68 12.07 -12.38
CA GLU A 161 11.31 11.14 -13.31
C GLU A 161 12.05 10.02 -12.56
N ALA A 162 12.04 8.81 -13.12
CA ALA A 162 12.86 7.71 -12.67
C ALA A 162 13.51 6.99 -13.86
N ARG A 163 14.79 6.64 -13.68
CA ARG A 163 15.59 5.95 -14.69
C ARG A 163 16.39 4.82 -14.07
N LEU A 164 16.52 3.72 -14.80
CA LEU A 164 17.45 2.65 -14.47
C LEU A 164 18.61 2.68 -15.45
N ASP A 165 19.82 2.79 -14.89
CA ASP A 165 21.07 2.81 -15.64
C ASP A 165 21.87 1.53 -15.39
N GLU A 166 22.20 0.81 -16.46
CA GLU A 166 23.11 -0.33 -16.45
C GLU A 166 24.47 0.08 -17.06
N ASP A 167 25.57 -0.28 -16.39
CA ASP A 167 26.94 -0.07 -16.87
C ASP A 167 27.23 1.38 -17.33
N ASN A 168 26.84 2.38 -16.52
CA ASN A 168 27.08 3.80 -16.80
C ASN A 168 26.50 4.26 -18.16
N LEU A 169 25.17 4.14 -18.30
CA LEU A 169 24.39 4.51 -19.50
C LEU A 169 24.65 3.66 -20.74
N LYS A 170 25.35 2.53 -20.61
CA LYS A 170 25.52 1.58 -21.72
C LYS A 170 24.18 0.93 -22.11
N ARG A 171 23.31 0.71 -21.13
CA ARG A 171 21.93 0.27 -21.33
C ARG A 171 21.03 0.98 -20.33
N ILE A 172 19.87 1.43 -20.83
CA ILE A 172 18.84 2.10 -20.03
C ILE A 172 17.57 1.26 -20.18
N PRO A 173 17.27 0.33 -19.26
CA PRO A 173 16.07 -0.50 -19.33
C PRO A 173 14.78 0.31 -19.29
N PHE A 174 14.75 1.41 -18.53
CA PHE A 174 13.64 2.36 -18.52
C PHE A 174 14.13 3.77 -18.18
N ASP A 175 13.43 4.75 -18.73
CA ASP A 175 13.57 6.18 -18.46
C ASP A 175 12.19 6.80 -18.62
N TRP A 176 11.54 7.13 -17.50
CA TRP A 176 10.14 7.55 -17.51
C TRP A 176 9.92 8.78 -16.64
N GLU A 177 9.18 9.74 -17.22
CA GLU A 177 8.40 10.68 -16.45
C GLU A 177 7.26 9.93 -15.75
N ILE A 178 7.20 10.02 -14.42
CA ILE A 178 6.33 9.22 -13.57
C ILE A 178 4.86 9.43 -13.91
N GLU A 179 4.44 10.67 -14.18
CA GLU A 179 3.06 10.97 -14.56
C GLU A 179 2.66 10.27 -15.87
N ASN A 180 3.53 10.30 -16.88
CA ASN A 180 3.27 9.68 -18.17
C ASN A 180 3.24 8.15 -18.07
N TYR A 181 4.17 7.56 -17.30
CA TYR A 181 4.15 6.13 -17.03
C TYR A 181 2.82 5.70 -16.39
N GLN A 182 2.39 6.41 -15.33
CA GLN A 182 1.14 6.09 -14.64
C GLN A 182 -0.07 6.20 -15.57
N ARG A 183 -0.16 7.23 -16.42
CA ARG A 183 -1.24 7.39 -17.40
C ARG A 183 -1.33 6.21 -18.38
N ILE A 184 -0.19 5.73 -18.86
CA ILE A 184 -0.12 4.54 -19.74
C ILE A 184 -0.58 3.30 -18.97
N MET A 185 -0.12 3.15 -17.73
CA MET A 185 -0.44 1.98 -16.92
C MET A 185 -1.91 1.90 -16.51
N LYS A 186 -2.70 2.98 -16.59
CA LYS A 186 -4.16 2.91 -16.42
C LYS A 186 -4.85 2.01 -17.45
N GLY A 187 -4.23 1.77 -18.61
CA GLY A 187 -4.69 0.81 -19.61
C GLY A 187 -4.30 -0.65 -19.32
N VAL A 188 -3.44 -0.88 -18.32
CA VAL A 188 -2.88 -2.20 -17.98
C VAL A 188 -3.33 -2.66 -16.60
N TRP A 189 -3.36 -1.75 -15.62
CA TRP A 189 -3.77 -2.02 -14.25
C TRP A 189 -5.28 -1.90 -14.09
N LEU A 190 -5.84 -2.79 -13.28
CA LEU A 190 -7.21 -2.65 -12.81
C LEU A 190 -7.28 -1.48 -11.81
N PRO A 191 -8.37 -0.70 -11.84
CA PRO A 191 -8.59 0.30 -10.80
C PRO A 191 -8.71 -0.40 -9.44
N VAL A 192 -8.09 0.20 -8.43
CA VAL A 192 -8.31 -0.13 -7.03
C VAL A 192 -9.61 0.52 -6.60
N ASN A 193 -10.46 -0.27 -5.97
CA ASN A 193 -11.71 0.18 -5.38
C ASN A 193 -11.67 -0.10 -3.89
N GLU A 194 -12.13 0.85 -3.09
CA GLU A 194 -12.27 0.72 -1.65
C GLU A 194 -13.65 1.19 -1.24
N SER A 195 -14.43 0.31 -0.63
CA SER A 195 -15.68 0.69 0.03
C SER A 195 -15.38 1.19 1.44
N PHE A 196 -16.10 2.22 1.86
CA PHE A 196 -16.01 2.75 3.20
C PHE A 196 -17.40 3.01 3.78
N CYS A 197 -17.45 3.00 5.10
CA CYS A 197 -18.62 3.36 5.86
C CYS A 197 -18.15 4.18 7.06
N GLU A 198 -18.68 5.40 7.21
CA GLU A 198 -18.21 6.31 8.24
C GLU A 198 -19.37 7.10 8.84
N TYR A 199 -19.06 7.81 9.93
CA TYR A 199 -19.96 8.77 10.53
C TYR A 199 -19.53 10.20 10.18
N GLY A 200 -20.39 10.93 9.49
CA GLY A 200 -20.25 12.36 9.24
C GLY A 200 -20.41 13.15 10.54
N MET A 201 -19.50 14.09 10.80
CA MET A 201 -19.61 14.97 11.97
C MET A 201 -20.52 16.18 11.69
N PRO A 202 -21.51 16.47 12.56
CA PRO A 202 -22.37 17.64 12.41
C PRO A 202 -21.57 18.94 12.47
N GLY A 203 -21.63 19.75 11.41
CA GLY A 203 -21.02 21.09 11.39
C GLY A 203 -19.49 21.09 11.35
N GLY A 204 -18.86 19.98 10.94
CA GLY A 204 -17.41 19.80 10.88
C GLY A 204 -16.91 19.22 9.56
N SER A 205 -15.59 19.07 9.45
CA SER A 205 -14.92 18.41 8.34
C SER A 205 -13.98 17.33 8.85
N ASN A 206 -14.05 16.14 8.27
CA ASN A 206 -13.17 15.04 8.60
C ASN A 206 -12.24 14.74 7.42
N ILE A 207 -10.94 14.63 7.72
CA ILE A 207 -9.95 14.18 6.75
C ILE A 207 -9.90 12.65 6.77
N ARG A 208 -9.94 12.06 5.59
CA ARG A 208 -9.81 10.63 5.36
C ARG A 208 -8.77 10.36 4.31
N TYR A 209 -8.04 9.27 4.51
CA TYR A 209 -7.13 8.72 3.52
C TYR A 209 -7.70 7.39 3.09
N MET A 210 -7.75 7.16 1.79
CA MET A 210 -8.17 5.91 1.18
C MET A 210 -7.02 5.37 0.35
N THR A 211 -7.01 4.06 0.17
CA THR A 211 -6.05 3.32 -0.65
C THR A 211 -6.01 3.77 -2.10
N PRO A 212 -7.14 3.89 -2.83
CA PRO A 212 -7.10 4.34 -4.22
C PRO A 212 -6.72 5.82 -4.32
N THR A 213 -5.63 6.08 -5.03
CA THR A 213 -5.15 7.42 -5.35
C THR A 213 -5.05 7.61 -6.88
N ASP A 214 -4.99 8.86 -7.31
CA ASP A 214 -4.76 9.29 -8.69
C ASP A 214 -4.40 10.81 -8.70
N TYR A 215 -4.37 11.46 -9.86
CA TYR A 215 -4.38 12.92 -10.02
C TYR A 215 -5.49 13.56 -9.16
N ARG A 216 -6.69 12.96 -9.22
CA ARG A 216 -7.79 13.18 -8.28
C ARG A 216 -8.51 11.85 -8.09
N ALA A 217 -8.40 11.26 -6.92
CA ALA A 217 -9.21 10.10 -6.61
C ALA A 217 -10.69 10.54 -6.59
N VAL A 218 -11.59 9.68 -7.10
CA VAL A 218 -13.02 9.98 -7.05
C VAL A 218 -13.63 9.16 -5.93
N MET A 219 -14.43 9.84 -5.12
CA MET A 219 -15.23 9.25 -4.08
C MET A 219 -16.70 9.47 -4.45
N VAL A 220 -17.47 8.39 -4.43
CA VAL A 220 -18.93 8.45 -4.53
C VAL A 220 -19.47 7.99 -3.19
N ALA A 221 -20.17 8.87 -2.48
CA ALA A 221 -20.77 8.58 -1.19
C ALA A 221 -22.25 8.91 -1.23
N ALA A 222 -23.03 8.13 -0.50
CA ALA A 222 -24.43 8.39 -0.22
C ALA A 222 -24.62 8.56 1.28
N SER A 223 -25.52 9.47 1.65
CA SER A 223 -26.00 9.59 3.02
C SER A 223 -26.89 8.40 3.37
N GLY A 224 -26.61 7.77 4.52
CA GLY A 224 -27.53 6.85 5.18
C GLY A 224 -28.67 7.56 5.94
N ALA A 225 -28.54 8.88 6.18
CA ALA A 225 -29.57 9.72 6.78
C ALA A 225 -30.37 10.51 5.72
N GLN A 226 -31.67 10.73 5.96
CA GLN A 226 -32.65 11.07 4.92
C GLN A 226 -32.53 12.46 4.26
N GLU A 227 -31.69 13.40 4.73
CA GLU A 227 -31.73 14.80 4.24
C GLU A 227 -30.37 15.51 4.05
N ASP A 228 -29.23 14.85 4.24
CA ASP A 228 -27.92 15.52 4.16
C ASP A 228 -27.14 15.25 2.87
N TYR A 229 -26.52 16.31 2.34
CA TYR A 229 -25.60 16.24 1.21
C TYR A 229 -24.16 16.14 1.73
N PHE A 230 -23.47 15.07 1.36
CA PHE A 230 -22.03 14.97 1.53
C PHE A 230 -21.32 15.57 0.31
N TRP A 231 -20.37 16.46 0.54
CA TRP A 231 -19.47 16.92 -0.51
C TRP A 231 -18.02 16.71 -0.09
N THR A 232 -17.16 16.47 -1.08
CA THR A 232 -15.71 16.53 -0.87
C THR A 232 -15.25 17.96 -1.06
N GLY A 233 -14.73 18.60 -0.02
CA GLY A 233 -14.08 19.92 -0.15
C GLY A 233 -12.58 19.77 -0.39
N GLY A 234 -12.01 20.65 -1.22
CA GLY A 234 -10.57 20.63 -1.53
C GLY A 234 -10.19 19.73 -2.71
N ALA A 235 -8.90 19.64 -2.98
CA ALA A 235 -8.38 18.78 -4.04
C ALA A 235 -8.20 17.36 -3.48
N ASN A 236 -8.94 16.38 -4.01
CA ASN A 236 -8.86 14.95 -3.65
C ASN A 236 -7.57 14.28 -4.16
N ARG A 237 -6.45 14.98 -3.98
CA ARG A 237 -5.12 14.59 -4.43
C ARG A 237 -4.55 13.64 -3.41
N GLY A 238 -3.85 12.62 -3.90
CA GLY A 238 -3.17 11.68 -3.03
C GLY A 238 -4.11 11.11 -1.98
N GLY A 239 -5.18 10.42 -2.41
CA GLY A 239 -6.02 9.60 -1.54
C GLY A 239 -6.75 10.33 -0.40
N ARG A 240 -6.52 11.63 -0.24
CA ARG A 240 -7.10 12.44 0.81
C ARG A 240 -8.46 12.96 0.39
N PHE A 241 -9.45 12.73 1.23
CA PHE A 241 -10.79 13.26 1.10
C PHE A 241 -11.13 14.07 2.33
N VAL A 242 -11.73 15.25 2.11
CA VAL A 242 -12.31 16.02 3.20
C VAL A 242 -13.82 15.87 3.11
N VAL A 243 -14.41 15.20 4.09
CA VAL A 243 -15.83 14.89 4.16
C VAL A 243 -16.51 15.95 5.02
N TYR A 244 -17.61 16.51 4.52
CA TYR A 244 -18.44 17.50 5.22
C TYR A 244 -19.86 16.97 5.41
N GLY A 245 -20.45 17.25 6.56
CA GLY A 245 -21.86 16.95 6.87
C GLY A 245 -22.55 18.12 7.56
N THR A 246 -23.79 18.41 7.17
CA THR A 246 -24.65 19.41 7.82
C THR A 246 -25.27 18.91 9.12
N ALA A 247 -25.50 17.60 9.25
CA ALA A 247 -25.79 16.93 10.50
C ALA A 247 -24.94 15.67 10.69
N GLY A 248 -25.06 15.04 11.86
CA GLY A 248 -24.41 13.78 12.16
C GLY A 248 -25.17 12.63 11.51
N GLY A 249 -24.49 11.81 10.73
CA GLY A 249 -25.14 10.74 9.99
C GLY A 249 -24.16 9.76 9.38
N GLU A 250 -24.63 8.54 9.15
CA GLU A 250 -23.88 7.53 8.42
C GLU A 250 -23.68 7.93 6.96
N MET A 251 -22.49 7.68 6.43
CA MET A 251 -22.22 7.70 5.01
C MET A 251 -21.63 6.38 4.57
N ASN A 252 -22.05 5.94 3.38
CA ASN A 252 -21.52 4.76 2.72
C ASN A 252 -21.05 5.16 1.33
N GLY A 253 -19.88 4.67 0.92
CA GLY A 253 -19.36 5.04 -0.37
C GLY A 253 -18.29 4.12 -0.89
N ILE A 254 -17.82 4.49 -2.07
CA ILE A 254 -16.72 3.83 -2.77
C ILE A 254 -15.74 4.89 -3.27
N ALA A 255 -14.47 4.67 -3.02
CA ALA A 255 -13.39 5.39 -3.66
C ALA A 255 -12.78 4.51 -4.76
N TRP A 256 -12.35 5.13 -5.87
CA TRP A 256 -11.66 4.43 -6.95
C TRP A 256 -10.43 5.21 -7.45
N GLY A 257 -9.44 4.50 -7.97
CA GLY A 257 -8.17 5.06 -8.42
C GLY A 257 -7.26 3.99 -9.01
N TRP A 258 -6.06 4.37 -9.45
CA TRP A 258 -5.11 3.43 -10.09
C TRP A 258 -3.81 3.27 -9.32
N LEU A 259 -3.61 4.06 -8.29
CA LEU A 259 -2.36 4.16 -7.56
C LEU A 259 -2.63 3.86 -6.09
N PRO A 260 -2.40 2.62 -5.61
CA PRO A 260 -2.58 2.29 -4.20
C PRO A 260 -1.52 2.98 -3.32
N HIS A 261 -1.94 3.73 -2.31
CA HIS A 261 -1.06 4.25 -1.23
C HIS A 261 0.12 5.12 -1.66
N HIS A 262 -0.01 5.85 -2.76
CA HIS A 262 1.06 6.74 -3.23
C HIS A 262 1.14 8.08 -2.46
N CYS A 263 0.44 8.24 -1.34
CA CYS A 263 0.20 9.53 -0.67
C CYS A 263 -0.12 9.41 0.82
#